data_AF-A0A3S3T662-F1
#
_entry.id   AF-A0A3S3T662-F1
#
_cell.length_a   1.000
_cell.length_b   1.000
_cell.length_c   1.000
_cell.angle_alpha   90.00
_cell.angle_beta   90.00
_cell.angle_gamma   90.00
#
_symmetry.space_group_name_H-M   'P 1'
#
loop_
_entity.id
_entity.type
_entity.pdbx_description
1 polymer ?
#
loop_
_entity_poly.entity_id
_entity_poly.type
_entity_poly.pdbx_seq_one_letter_code
_entity_poly.pdbx_strand_id
1 'polypeptide(L)'
;MAIEEGKYPGELASPQQIHELAEEYRKAAHQLLPLGRAGKPLTRAPFRLSAIHAIELYLTALLLHRGHNPSQIRKMHHDLSARTEHTTAAGLRLRAKTAKHLQSLSRNREYLVTRYGPEMSATASQINRLTATLEEVAAKVTVLIAKCPKRQVDPTAAGEVQVRDSAASLSAAPAS
;
A
#
# COMPACT_ATOMS: atom_id res chain seq x y z
N MET A 1 -18.09 10.60 -11.38
CA MET A 1 -16.74 10.00 -11.33
C MET A 1 -16.74 8.82 -12.29
N ALA A 2 -16.10 8.97 -13.45
CA ALA A 2 -15.90 7.84 -14.34
C ALA A 2 -14.89 6.89 -13.67
N ILE A 3 -15.36 5.71 -13.26
CA ILE A 3 -14.44 4.60 -13.01
C ILE A 3 -13.90 4.26 -14.40
N GLU A 4 -12.61 4.43 -14.64
CA GLU A 4 -12.00 3.92 -15.88
C GLU A 4 -12.29 2.41 -15.94
N GLU A 5 -13.22 2.03 -16.82
CA GLU A 5 -13.70 0.66 -16.95
C GLU A 5 -12.51 -0.25 -17.29
N GLY A 6 -12.21 -1.19 -16.39
CA GLY A 6 -11.25 -2.27 -16.61
C GLY A 6 -9.96 -2.24 -15.78
N LYS A 7 -9.66 -1.17 -15.05
CA LYS A 7 -8.48 -1.15 -14.15
C LYS A 7 -8.85 -1.50 -12.72
N TYR A 8 -8.05 -2.36 -12.10
CA TYR A 8 -8.25 -2.77 -10.71
C TYR A 8 -8.13 -1.56 -9.76
N PRO A 9 -8.96 -1.43 -8.70
CA PRO A 9 -8.86 -0.32 -7.76
C PRO A 9 -7.45 -0.13 -7.17
N GLY A 10 -6.88 1.06 -7.33
CA GLY A 10 -5.52 1.38 -6.89
C GLY A 10 -4.40 1.07 -7.90
N GLU A 11 -4.71 0.56 -9.10
CA GLU A 11 -3.72 0.34 -10.17
C GLU A 11 -3.02 1.64 -10.60
N LEU A 12 -3.73 2.76 -10.54
CA LEU A 12 -3.24 4.09 -10.95
C LEU A 12 -2.80 4.96 -9.78
N ALA A 13 -2.85 4.45 -8.54
CA ALA A 13 -2.51 5.26 -7.38
C ALA A 13 -1.02 5.59 -7.37
N SER A 14 -0.71 6.89 -7.26
CA SER A 14 0.68 7.33 -7.16
C SER A 14 1.28 6.94 -5.80
N PRO A 15 2.62 6.81 -5.70
CA PRO A 15 3.28 6.57 -4.42
C PRO A 15 2.91 7.62 -3.36
N GLN A 16 2.75 8.88 -3.77
CA GLN A 16 2.37 10.00 -2.90
C GLN A 16 0.93 9.85 -2.40
N GLN A 17 -0.03 9.50 -3.27
CA GLN A 17 -1.42 9.28 -2.84
C GLN A 17 -1.53 8.14 -1.82
N ILE A 18 -0.77 7.05 -2.01
CA ILE A 18 -0.74 5.95 -1.05
C ILE A 18 -0.06 6.37 0.26
N HIS A 19 0.99 7.18 0.19
CA HIS A 19 1.65 7.73 1.38
C HIS A 19 0.71 8.65 2.18
N GLU A 20 -0.01 9.55 1.52
CA GLU A 20 -1.02 10.42 2.14
C GLU A 20 -2.13 9.60 2.81
N LEU A 21 -2.61 8.54 2.14
CA LEU A 21 -3.56 7.61 2.74
C LEU A 21 -2.98 6.91 3.99
N ALA A 22 -1.70 6.53 3.96
CA ALA A 22 -1.01 5.96 5.12
C ALA A 22 -0.95 6.94 6.30
N GLU A 23 -0.76 8.24 6.05
CA GLU A 23 -0.79 9.28 7.07
C GLU A 23 -2.19 9.43 7.67
N GLU A 24 -3.26 9.38 6.87
CA GLU A 24 -4.64 9.43 7.41
C GLU A 24 -4.96 8.23 8.30
N TYR A 25 -4.57 7.02 7.91
CA TYR A 25 -4.71 5.84 8.77
C TYR A 25 -3.83 5.91 10.03
N ARG A 26 -2.63 6.50 9.93
CA ARG A 26 -1.77 6.75 11.09
C ARG A 26 -2.44 7.73 12.06
N LYS A 27 -3.00 8.85 11.58
CA LYS A 27 -3.75 9.81 12.41
C LYS A 27 -4.93 9.15 13.08
N ALA A 28 -5.72 8.37 12.34
CA ALA A 28 -6.85 7.61 12.88
C ALA A 28 -6.38 6.63 13.99
N ALA A 29 -5.28 5.90 13.77
CA ALA A 29 -4.73 5.02 14.79
C ALA A 29 -4.39 5.79 16.08
N HIS A 30 -3.76 6.97 15.99
CA HIS A 30 -3.46 7.78 17.16
C HIS A 30 -4.71 8.24 17.91
N GLN A 31 -5.78 8.61 17.20
CA GLN A 31 -7.04 9.00 17.82
C GLN A 31 -7.78 7.83 18.47
N LEU A 32 -7.64 6.61 17.93
CA LEU A 32 -8.23 5.39 18.48
C LEU A 32 -7.44 4.86 19.68
N LEU A 33 -6.15 5.15 19.76
CA LEU A 33 -5.28 4.67 20.83
C LEU A 33 -5.78 5.02 22.25
N PRO A 34 -6.24 6.23 22.60
CA PRO A 34 -6.73 6.50 23.96
C PRO A 34 -8.05 5.79 24.30
N LEU A 35 -8.85 5.35 23.31
CA LEU A 35 -10.19 4.80 23.54
C LEU A 35 -10.20 3.37 24.09
N GLY A 36 -9.08 2.66 23.96
CA GLY A 36 -9.03 1.28 24.45
C GLY A 36 -8.90 1.19 25.96
N ARG A 37 -9.40 0.10 26.52
CA ARG A 37 -9.46 -0.15 27.97
C ARG A 37 -8.53 -1.28 28.36
N ALA A 38 -7.86 -1.13 29.50
CA ALA A 38 -7.04 -2.19 30.09
C ALA A 38 -7.91 -3.43 30.38
N GLY A 39 -7.36 -4.63 30.16
CA GLY A 39 -8.09 -5.89 30.34
C GLY A 39 -9.23 -6.15 29.34
N LYS A 40 -9.47 -5.26 28.37
CA LYS A 40 -10.50 -5.45 27.33
C LYS A 40 -9.90 -5.39 25.92
N PRO A 41 -9.20 -6.46 25.45
CA PRO A 41 -8.46 -6.46 24.19
C PRO A 41 -9.26 -6.03 22.96
N LEU A 42 -10.54 -6.40 22.89
CA LEU A 42 -11.43 -6.05 21.78
C LEU A 42 -11.55 -4.53 21.57
N THR A 43 -11.48 -3.73 22.64
CA THR A 43 -11.54 -2.26 22.54
C THR A 43 -10.31 -1.66 21.86
N ARG A 44 -9.22 -2.45 21.71
CA ARG A 44 -7.99 -2.07 21.01
C ARG A 44 -7.99 -2.55 19.55
N ALA A 45 -8.96 -3.37 19.13
CA ALA A 45 -8.99 -3.91 17.77
C ALA A 45 -9.05 -2.81 16.69
N PRO A 46 -9.86 -1.74 16.82
CA PRO A 46 -9.85 -0.65 15.83
C PRO A 46 -8.48 0.02 15.68
N PHE A 47 -7.83 0.36 16.80
CA PHE A 47 -6.46 0.89 16.80
C PHE A 47 -5.49 -0.03 16.07
N ARG A 48 -5.53 -1.34 16.39
CA ARG A 48 -4.64 -2.33 15.77
C ARG A 48 -4.84 -2.41 14.27
N LEU A 49 -6.09 -2.46 13.82
CA LEU A 49 -6.41 -2.54 12.40
C LEU A 49 -5.88 -1.31 11.66
N SER A 50 -6.17 -0.11 12.17
CA SER A 50 -5.69 1.14 11.58
C SER A 50 -4.15 1.22 11.57
N ALA A 51 -3.49 0.81 12.65
CA ALA A 51 -2.03 0.83 12.72
C ALA A 51 -1.36 -0.16 11.76
N ILE A 52 -1.84 -1.40 11.71
CA ILE A 52 -1.32 -2.43 10.79
C ILE A 52 -1.56 -2.01 9.34
N HIS A 53 -2.74 -1.45 9.04
CA HIS A 53 -3.05 -0.98 7.70
C HIS A 53 -2.21 0.24 7.29
N ALA A 54 -1.98 1.20 8.19
CA ALA A 54 -1.06 2.32 7.92
C ALA A 54 0.35 1.81 7.59
N ILE A 55 0.87 0.86 8.36
CA ILE A 55 2.18 0.22 8.09
C ILE A 55 2.19 -0.40 6.69
N GLU A 56 1.18 -1.17 6.33
CA GLU A 56 1.06 -1.78 4.99
C GLU A 56 1.10 -0.74 3.87
N LEU A 57 0.39 0.38 4.04
CA LEU A 57 0.35 1.48 3.09
C LEU A 57 1.69 2.20 2.97
N TYR A 58 2.40 2.48 4.07
CA TYR A 58 3.76 3.05 4.01
C TYR A 58 4.71 2.15 3.22
N LEU A 59 4.70 0.84 3.51
CA LEU A 59 5.56 -0.09 2.78
C LEU A 59 5.17 -0.12 1.30
N THR A 60 3.87 -0.11 0.98
CA THR A 60 3.36 -0.08 -0.39
C THR A 60 3.78 1.20 -1.12
N ALA A 61 3.65 2.37 -0.49
CA ALA A 61 4.08 3.65 -1.05
C ALA A 61 5.57 3.62 -1.39
N LEU A 62 6.42 3.08 -0.52
CA LEU A 62 7.84 2.96 -0.79
C LEU A 62 8.13 2.00 -1.96
N LEU A 63 7.43 0.88 -2.05
CA LEU A 63 7.60 -0.07 -3.17
C LEU A 63 7.22 0.55 -4.51
N LEU A 64 6.07 1.23 -4.56
CA LEU A 64 5.61 1.96 -5.74
C LEU A 64 6.61 3.06 -6.11
N HIS A 65 7.09 3.83 -5.13
CA HIS A 65 8.10 4.87 -5.34
C HIS A 65 9.41 4.33 -5.93
N ARG A 66 9.68 3.03 -5.70
CA ARG A 66 10.86 2.31 -6.20
C ARG A 66 10.58 1.54 -7.49
N GLY A 67 9.42 1.75 -8.11
CA GLY A 67 9.05 1.18 -9.41
C GLY A 67 8.51 -0.25 -9.36
N HIS A 68 8.12 -0.76 -8.19
CA HIS A 68 7.46 -2.08 -8.13
C HIS A 68 6.07 -1.99 -8.77
N ASN A 69 5.70 -3.03 -9.51
CA ASN A 69 4.41 -3.08 -10.19
C ASN A 69 3.26 -3.27 -9.16
N PRO A 70 2.15 -2.51 -9.25
CA PRO A 70 0.99 -2.65 -8.35
C PRO A 70 0.48 -4.09 -8.24
N SER A 71 0.45 -4.84 -9.34
CA SER A 71 0.01 -6.25 -9.35
C SER A 71 0.90 -7.18 -8.53
N GLN A 72 2.21 -6.93 -8.50
CA GLN A 72 3.17 -7.69 -7.66
C GLN A 72 2.95 -7.37 -6.19
N ILE A 73 2.71 -6.09 -5.87
CA ILE A 73 2.42 -5.67 -4.49
C ILE A 73 1.11 -6.30 -4.00
N ARG A 74 0.07 -6.34 -4.83
CA ARG A 74 -1.21 -6.99 -4.48
C ARG A 74 -1.07 -8.46 -4.14
N LYS A 75 -0.20 -9.20 -4.85
CA LYS A 75 0.04 -10.63 -4.58
C LYS A 75 0.64 -10.88 -3.18
N MET A 76 1.23 -9.87 -2.55
CA MET A 76 1.69 -9.97 -1.15
C MET A 76 0.54 -9.85 -0.12
N HIS A 77 -0.71 -9.60 -0.53
CA HIS A 77 -1.90 -9.55 0.34
C HIS A 77 -1.69 -8.72 1.61
N HIS A 78 -1.76 -9.31 2.81
CA HIS A 78 -1.45 -8.62 4.08
C HIS A 78 -0.13 -9.09 4.69
N ASP A 79 0.76 -9.63 3.87
CA ASP A 79 2.06 -10.08 4.32
C ASP A 79 3.02 -8.90 4.47
N LEU A 80 3.13 -8.40 5.70
CA LEU A 80 4.10 -7.40 6.10
C LEU A 80 5.53 -7.93 6.09
N SER A 81 5.76 -9.22 6.26
CA SER A 81 7.08 -9.85 6.18
C SER A 81 7.63 -9.71 4.76
N ALA A 82 6.87 -10.18 3.77
CA ALA A 82 7.24 -10.07 2.36
C ALA A 82 7.47 -8.62 1.94
N ARG A 83 6.54 -7.71 2.30
CA ARG A 83 6.71 -6.27 2.02
C ARG A 83 7.96 -5.68 2.68
N THR A 84 8.28 -6.08 3.90
CA THR A 84 9.48 -5.61 4.61
C THR A 84 10.75 -6.08 3.92
N GLU A 85 10.77 -7.31 3.41
CA GLU A 85 11.90 -7.85 2.66
C GLU A 85 12.15 -7.03 1.37
N HIS A 86 11.11 -6.82 0.56
CA HIS A 86 11.20 -6.03 -0.65
C HIS A 86 11.60 -4.57 -0.38
N THR A 87 11.01 -3.93 0.64
CA THR A 87 11.37 -2.55 1.01
C THR A 87 12.77 -2.44 1.58
N THR A 88 13.27 -3.48 2.27
CA THR A 88 14.66 -3.53 2.75
C THR A 88 15.64 -3.58 1.59
N ALA A 89 15.37 -4.41 0.58
CA ALA A 89 16.14 -4.43 -0.67
C ALA A 89 16.08 -3.06 -1.38
N ALA A 90 14.96 -2.34 -1.26
CA ALA A 90 14.77 -1.01 -1.80
C ALA A 90 15.37 0.14 -0.94
N GLY A 91 16.13 -0.19 0.10
CA GLY A 91 16.88 0.76 0.92
C GLY A 91 16.24 1.16 2.26
N LEU A 92 15.10 0.56 2.63
CA LEU A 92 14.54 0.74 3.97
C LEU A 92 15.43 0.07 5.01
N ARG A 93 15.90 0.83 5.99
CA ARG A 93 16.73 0.32 7.09
C ARG A 93 15.98 0.41 8.41
N LEU A 94 15.28 -0.64 8.81
CA LEU A 94 14.59 -0.73 10.10
C LEU A 94 15.53 -1.24 11.21
N ARG A 95 15.22 -0.91 12.47
CA ARG A 95 15.83 -1.55 13.62
C ARG A 95 15.48 -3.05 13.59
N ALA A 96 16.42 -3.90 14.02
CA ALA A 96 16.23 -5.35 14.01
C ALA A 96 14.95 -5.80 14.75
N LYS A 97 14.63 -5.16 15.88
CA LYS A 97 13.40 -5.44 16.65
C LYS A 97 12.11 -5.14 15.89
N THR A 98 12.14 -4.14 15.02
CA THR A 98 11.01 -3.66 14.21
C THR A 98 10.79 -4.58 13.04
N ALA A 99 11.87 -4.96 12.32
CA ALA A 99 11.80 -5.96 11.26
C ALA A 99 11.28 -7.31 11.78
N LYS A 100 11.81 -7.80 12.92
CA LYS A 100 11.30 -9.02 13.58
C LYS A 100 9.84 -8.89 14.00
N HIS A 101 9.39 -7.69 14.38
CA HIS A 101 7.99 -7.48 14.74
C HIS A 101 7.08 -7.59 13.53
N LEU A 102 7.43 -6.96 12.40
CA LEU A 102 6.67 -7.06 11.15
C LEU A 102 6.52 -8.52 10.68
N GLN A 103 7.60 -9.30 10.78
CA GLN A 103 7.54 -10.76 10.53
C GLN A 103 6.54 -11.46 11.45
N SER A 104 6.54 -11.14 12.75
CA SER A 104 5.60 -11.75 13.69
C SER A 104 4.15 -11.36 13.44
N LEU A 105 3.86 -10.12 13.00
CA LEU A 105 2.51 -9.67 12.65
C LEU A 105 1.94 -10.51 11.49
N SER A 106 2.75 -10.79 10.46
CA SER A 106 2.38 -11.68 9.36
C SER A 106 2.17 -13.11 9.83
N ARG A 107 3.15 -13.68 10.55
CA ARG A 107 3.10 -15.07 11.02
C ARG A 107 1.88 -15.34 11.89
N ASN A 108 1.56 -14.41 12.79
CA ASN A 108 0.40 -14.51 13.68
C ASN A 108 -0.90 -14.11 12.99
N ARG A 109 -0.85 -13.66 11.72
CA ARG A 109 -1.99 -13.17 10.94
C ARG A 109 -2.78 -12.10 11.72
N GLU A 110 -2.09 -11.18 12.39
CA GLU A 110 -2.73 -10.20 13.29
C GLU A 110 -3.76 -9.32 12.56
N TYR A 111 -3.57 -9.06 11.27
CA TYR A 111 -4.56 -8.36 10.44
C TYR A 111 -5.89 -9.14 10.31
N LEU A 112 -5.83 -10.47 10.19
CA LEU A 112 -7.01 -11.34 10.13
C LEU A 112 -7.66 -11.47 11.51
N VAL A 113 -6.85 -11.76 12.53
CA VAL A 113 -7.30 -11.92 13.92
C VAL A 113 -8.02 -10.67 14.42
N THR A 114 -7.51 -9.48 14.09
CA THR A 114 -8.13 -8.21 14.50
C THR A 114 -9.55 -8.03 13.93
N ARG A 115 -9.85 -8.63 12.77
CA ARG A 115 -11.15 -8.50 12.09
C ARG A 115 -12.15 -9.60 12.46
N TYR A 116 -11.67 -10.83 12.64
CA TYR A 116 -12.55 -12.00 12.72
C TYR A 116 -12.33 -12.88 13.94
N GLY A 117 -11.24 -12.68 14.69
CA GLY A 117 -10.83 -13.57 15.78
C GLY A 117 -10.81 -12.89 17.15
N PRO A 118 -11.94 -12.36 17.67
CA PRO A 118 -11.99 -11.80 19.02
C PRO A 118 -11.53 -12.80 20.09
N GLU A 119 -11.73 -14.10 19.88
CA GLU A 119 -11.26 -15.21 20.71
C GLU A 119 -9.73 -15.33 20.75
N MET A 120 -9.03 -14.83 19.73
CA MET A 120 -7.57 -14.82 19.63
C MET A 120 -6.95 -13.48 20.05
N SER A 121 -7.74 -12.52 20.53
CA SER A 121 -7.28 -11.16 20.83
C SER A 121 -6.17 -11.07 21.89
N ALA A 122 -6.03 -12.09 22.75
CA ALA A 122 -4.94 -12.22 23.71
C ALA A 122 -3.57 -12.50 23.07
N THR A 123 -3.53 -13.02 21.84
CA THR A 123 -2.29 -13.33 21.11
C THR A 123 -1.68 -12.13 20.40
N ALA A 124 -2.41 -11.00 20.37
CA ALA A 124 -2.03 -9.82 19.64
C ALA A 124 -0.82 -9.10 20.27
N SER A 125 0.02 -8.51 19.41
CA SER A 125 1.22 -7.76 19.79
C SER A 125 1.00 -6.73 20.90
N GLN A 126 2.02 -6.44 21.69
CA GLN A 126 1.93 -5.38 22.71
C GLN A 126 1.67 -4.02 22.04
N ILE A 127 0.74 -3.24 22.60
CA ILE A 127 0.30 -1.94 22.02
C ILE A 127 1.48 -1.00 21.81
N ASN A 128 2.33 -0.83 22.82
CA ASN A 128 3.52 0.03 22.73
C ASN A 128 4.50 -0.44 21.63
N ARG A 129 4.59 -1.75 21.41
CA ARG A 129 5.44 -2.33 20.35
C ARG A 129 4.87 -2.03 18.97
N LEU A 130 3.55 -2.14 18.80
CA LEU A 130 2.87 -1.80 17.55
C LEU A 130 2.98 -0.30 17.25
N THR A 131 2.75 0.57 18.23
CA THR A 131 2.93 2.03 18.09
C THR A 131 4.37 2.38 17.69
N ALA A 132 5.37 1.82 18.37
CA ALA A 132 6.77 2.08 18.02
C ALA A 132 7.15 1.58 16.62
N THR A 133 6.51 0.49 16.16
CA THR A 133 6.71 -0.04 14.81
C THR A 133 6.09 0.87 13.76
N LEU A 134 4.85 1.32 13.99
CA LEU A 134 4.15 2.29 13.14
C LEU A 134 4.98 3.57 12.96
N GLU A 135 5.43 4.17 14.07
CA GLU A 135 6.17 5.42 14.04
C GLU A 135 7.53 5.29 13.35
N GLU A 136 8.25 4.19 13.58
CA GLU A 136 9.52 3.97 12.91
C GLU A 136 9.36 3.77 11.40
N VAL A 137 8.37 2.97 10.97
CA VAL A 137 8.11 2.73 9.55
C VAL A 137 7.69 4.03 8.88
N ALA A 138 6.73 4.77 9.46
CA ALA A 138 6.26 6.05 8.95
C ALA A 138 7.42 7.03 8.76
N ALA A 139 8.19 7.30 9.82
CA ALA A 139 9.29 8.26 9.77
C ALA A 139 10.32 7.91 8.69
N LYS A 140 10.71 6.64 8.57
CA LYS A 140 11.74 6.21 7.61
C LYS A 140 11.24 6.19 6.17
N VAL A 141 10.01 5.75 5.95
CA VAL A 141 9.40 5.76 4.61
C VAL A 141 9.20 7.19 4.13
N THR A 142 8.67 8.08 4.96
CA THR A 142 8.47 9.50 4.62
C THR A 142 9.78 10.16 4.19
N VAL A 143 10.87 9.90 4.92
CA VAL A 143 12.20 10.41 4.54
C VAL A 143 12.67 9.84 3.20
N LEU A 144 12.45 8.55 2.93
CA LEU A 144 12.88 7.91 1.68
C LEU A 144 12.11 8.40 0.45
N ILE A 145 10.80 8.63 0.59
CA ILE A 145 9.95 9.18 -0.47
C ILE A 145 10.30 10.66 -0.73
N ALA A 146 10.58 11.44 0.32
CA ALA A 146 10.96 12.85 0.18
C ALA A 146 12.36 13.05 -0.43
N LYS A 147 13.33 12.18 -0.12
CA LYS A 147 14.73 12.32 -0.58
C LYS A 147 14.95 12.03 -2.06
N CYS A 148 14.03 11.33 -2.71
CA CYS A 148 14.20 10.94 -4.11
C CYS A 148 13.04 11.51 -4.95
N PRO A 149 13.02 12.81 -5.23
CA PRO A 149 12.16 13.31 -6.28
C PRO A 149 12.70 12.74 -7.59
N LYS A 150 12.17 11.63 -8.11
CA LYS A 150 12.59 11.13 -9.42
C LYS A 150 11.46 10.80 -10.38
N ARG A 151 11.63 11.47 -11.54
CA ARG A 151 11.17 11.18 -12.89
C ARG A 151 9.65 11.06 -13.03
N GLN A 152 9.04 12.20 -13.34
CA GLN A 152 7.91 12.20 -14.26
C GLN A 152 8.34 11.39 -15.49
N VAL A 153 7.61 10.32 -15.76
CA VAL A 153 7.63 9.69 -17.08
C VAL A 153 6.81 10.64 -17.95
N ASP A 154 7.48 11.36 -18.86
CA ASP A 154 6.80 12.14 -19.88
C ASP A 154 5.90 11.21 -20.71
N PRO A 155 4.58 11.44 -20.78
CA PRO A 155 3.67 10.62 -21.56
C PRO A 155 3.77 10.89 -23.08
N THR A 156 4.66 11.76 -23.53
CA THR A 156 4.75 12.21 -24.94
C THR A 156 5.58 11.30 -25.86
N ALA A 157 6.09 10.16 -25.37
CA ALA A 157 6.88 9.22 -26.17
C ALA A 157 6.14 7.92 -26.55
N ALA A 158 4.81 7.92 -26.55
CA ALA A 158 4.02 6.89 -27.23
C ALA A 158 3.60 7.46 -28.59
N GLY A 159 4.38 7.12 -29.61
CA GLY A 159 4.37 7.74 -30.93
C GLY A 159 3.02 7.74 -31.64
N GLU A 160 2.76 8.87 -32.28
CA GLU A 160 1.90 9.01 -33.43
C GLU A 160 2.32 7.99 -34.50
N VAL A 161 1.52 6.94 -34.70
CA VAL A 161 1.50 6.22 -35.97
C VAL A 161 0.32 6.73 -36.76
N GLN A 162 0.67 7.58 -37.70
CA GLN A 162 -0.17 8.27 -38.66
C GLN A 162 -0.96 7.28 -39.53
N VAL A 163 -2.27 7.19 -39.31
CA VAL A 163 -3.20 6.59 -40.28
C VAL A 163 -3.44 7.66 -41.36
N ARG A 164 -2.78 7.49 -42.50
CA ARG A 164 -3.08 8.26 -43.71
C ARG A 164 -4.41 7.78 -44.27
N ASP A 165 -5.39 8.68 -44.26
CA ASP A 165 -6.54 8.61 -45.14
C ASP A 165 -6.07 8.59 -46.60
N SER A 166 -6.69 7.70 -47.38
CA SER A 166 -6.73 7.79 -48.84
C SER A 166 -8.12 7.34 -49.28
N ALA A 167 -9.03 8.30 -49.28
CA ALA A 167 -10.27 8.21 -50.03
C ALA A 167 -9.97 8.62 -51.49
N ALA A 168 -10.22 7.72 -52.45
CA ALA A 168 -10.67 8.10 -53.78
C ALA A 168 -11.22 6.89 -54.56
N SER A 169 -12.46 7.08 -55.04
CA SER A 169 -13.00 6.59 -56.32
C SER A 169 -13.86 5.31 -56.33
N LEU A 170 -15.16 5.56 -56.15
CA LEU A 170 -16.31 5.08 -56.94
C LEU A 170 -15.97 4.30 -58.23
N SER A 171 -16.63 3.15 -58.47
CA SER A 171 -17.65 3.00 -59.53
C SER A 171 -18.10 1.55 -59.75
N ALA A 172 -19.41 1.40 -59.97
CA ALA A 172 -20.13 0.42 -60.79
C ALA A 172 -20.31 -1.05 -60.34
N ALA A 173 -21.58 -1.38 -60.08
CA ALA A 173 -22.20 -2.69 -60.29
C ALA A 173 -22.14 -3.12 -61.79
N PRO A 174 -22.37 -4.40 -62.13
CA PRO A 174 -23.76 -4.84 -62.35
C PRO A 174 -24.06 -6.30 -61.94
N ALA A 175 -25.35 -6.62 -62.06
CA ALA A 175 -26.02 -7.89 -61.78
C ALA A 175 -25.57 -9.08 -62.63
N SER A 176 -25.69 -10.29 -62.04
CA SER A 176 -26.37 -11.48 -62.59
C SER A 176 -26.63 -12.47 -61.47
#